data_AF-A0A523D585-F1
#
_entry.id   AF-A0A523D585-F1
#
_cell.length_a   1.000
_cell.length_b   1.000
_cell.length_c   1.000
_cell.angle_alpha   90.00
_cell.angle_beta   90.00
_cell.angle_gamma   90.00
#
_symmetry.space_group_name_H-M   'P 1'
#
loop_
_entity.id
_entity.type
_entity.pdbx_description
1 polymer ?
#
loop_
_entity_poly.entity_id
_entity_poly.type
_entity_poly.pdbx_seq_one_letter_code
_entity_poly.pdbx_strand_id
1 'polypeptide(L)'
;MILSPKRLSLLVCSAFFLLSYCRNIEEATIENLQEESTLTDYQMISLAGRRDGDRLPVRLVFEAPSSTLRLDLLFRIGVPTRLESGQYRWEGQDEVLEGRVRASSVTFLGGQSDNPNLGGVFQLLSASGDPIYQVTLPTSEVKRPEIGTPRVVPAH
;
A
#
# COMPACT_ATOMS: atom_id res chain seq x y z
N MET A 1 30.34 59.74 9.12
CA MET A 1 31.22 58.58 9.43
C MET A 1 30.44 57.62 10.31
N ILE A 2 29.74 56.68 9.66
CA ILE A 2 29.94 55.22 9.68
C ILE A 2 29.13 54.56 10.82
N LEU A 3 27.95 54.09 10.41
CA LEU A 3 27.08 53.12 11.09
C LEU A 3 27.90 51.88 11.49
N SER A 4 27.76 51.43 12.75
CA SER A 4 28.40 50.22 13.27
C SER A 4 27.63 48.95 12.86
N PRO A 5 28.25 47.97 12.16
CA PRO A 5 27.59 46.77 11.69
C PRO A 5 27.91 45.59 12.62
N LYS A 6 27.26 45.53 13.79
CA LYS A 6 27.48 44.39 14.72
C LYS A 6 26.19 43.88 15.35
N ARG A 7 25.10 43.74 14.58
CA ARG A 7 23.87 43.04 15.02
C ARG A 7 23.14 42.29 13.90
N LEU A 8 23.84 41.94 12.82
CA LEU A 8 23.24 41.27 11.66
C LEU A 8 23.85 39.88 11.40
N SER A 9 24.25 39.17 12.46
CA SER A 9 24.86 37.83 12.35
C SER A 9 24.08 36.74 13.12
N LEU A 10 23.11 37.10 13.97
CA LEU A 10 22.40 36.12 14.81
C LEU A 10 21.00 35.72 14.33
N LEU A 11 20.52 36.25 13.20
CA LEU A 11 19.16 36.01 12.69
C LEU A 11 19.09 35.13 11.44
N VAL A 12 20.23 34.62 10.96
CA VAL A 12 20.29 33.79 9.73
C VAL A 12 20.43 32.30 10.04
N CYS A 13 20.92 31.91 11.23
CA CYS A 13 21.13 30.49 11.56
C CYS A 13 19.88 29.74 12.05
N SER A 14 18.80 30.41 12.46
CA SER A 14 17.61 29.74 13.01
C SER A 14 16.55 29.39 11.96
N ALA A 15 16.65 29.89 10.73
CA ALA A 15 15.64 29.67 9.69
C ALA A 15 15.91 28.46 8.79
N PHE A 16 17.12 27.86 8.83
CA PHE A 16 17.50 26.78 7.92
C PHE A 16 17.20 25.36 8.43
N PHE A 17 16.81 25.20 9.70
CA PHE A 17 16.58 23.88 10.31
C PHE A 17 15.15 23.33 10.16
N LEU A 18 14.22 24.08 9.56
CA LEU A 18 12.79 23.70 9.52
C LEU A 18 12.30 23.02 8.24
N LEU A 19 13.18 22.68 7.28
CA LEU A 19 12.76 22.19 5.96
C LEU A 19 13.20 20.78 5.58
N SER A 20 13.72 19.98 6.52
CA SER A 20 14.11 18.59 6.23
C SER A 20 13.36 17.58 7.11
N TYR A 21 12.03 17.72 7.20
CA TYR A 21 11.19 16.56 7.52
C TYR A 21 10.77 15.92 6.19
N CYS A 22 11.72 15.25 5.54
CA CYS A 22 11.36 14.23 4.57
C CYS A 22 10.54 13.18 5.33
N ARG A 23 9.21 13.26 5.21
CA ARG A 23 8.36 12.10 5.49
C ARG A 23 8.88 10.98 4.60
N ASN A 24 9.61 10.02 5.17
CA ASN A 24 9.76 8.71 4.55
C ASN A 24 8.34 8.18 4.39
N ILE A 25 7.82 8.30 3.17
CA ILE A 25 6.63 7.56 2.78
C ILE A 25 7.14 6.13 2.66
N GLU A 26 6.91 5.32 3.70
CA GLU A 26 7.17 3.89 3.60
C GLU A 26 6.39 3.37 2.40
N GLU A 27 7.08 2.69 1.49
CA GLU A 27 6.50 2.06 0.32
C GLU A 27 6.11 0.61 0.65
N ALA A 28 5.13 0.08 -0.06
CA ALA A 28 4.79 -1.33 0.08
C ALA A 28 5.92 -2.20 -0.47
N THR A 29 6.32 -3.23 0.28
CA THR A 29 7.41 -4.13 -0.12
C THR A 29 6.89 -5.55 -0.33
N ILE A 30 7.60 -6.30 -1.18
CA ILE A 30 7.37 -7.72 -1.40
C ILE A 30 8.69 -8.45 -1.19
N GLU A 31 8.72 -9.38 -0.25
CA GLU A 31 9.88 -10.22 0.07
C GLU A 31 9.63 -11.65 -0.42
N ASN A 32 10.61 -12.24 -1.11
CA ASN A 32 10.68 -13.67 -1.39
C ASN A 32 11.25 -14.38 -0.17
N LEU A 33 10.43 -15.19 0.49
CA LEU A 33 10.80 -15.87 1.73
C LEU A 33 11.68 -17.11 1.48
N GLN A 34 11.74 -17.60 0.24
CA GLN A 34 12.55 -18.77 -0.12
C GLN A 34 13.99 -18.38 -0.46
N GLU A 35 14.17 -17.19 -1.02
CA GLU A 35 15.47 -16.66 -1.43
C GLU A 35 16.01 -15.57 -0.51
N GLU A 36 15.25 -15.19 0.52
CA GLU A 36 15.55 -14.09 1.44
C GLU A 36 15.87 -12.77 0.71
N SER A 37 15.12 -12.49 -0.37
CA SER A 37 15.34 -11.35 -1.26
C SER A 37 14.11 -10.44 -1.31
N THR A 38 14.30 -9.15 -1.61
CA THR A 38 13.20 -8.20 -1.83
C THR A 38 12.98 -8.00 -3.32
N LEU A 39 11.73 -8.09 -3.77
CA LEU A 39 11.33 -7.80 -5.14
C LEU A 39 11.15 -6.29 -5.32
N THR A 40 12.22 -5.60 -5.69
CA THR A 40 12.24 -4.12 -5.79
C THR A 40 11.52 -3.57 -7.01
N ASP A 41 11.28 -4.39 -8.02
CA ASP A 41 10.71 -3.94 -9.30
C ASP A 41 9.18 -3.81 -9.25
N TYR A 42 8.55 -4.23 -8.15
CA TYR A 42 7.11 -4.10 -7.96
C TYR A 42 6.74 -2.79 -7.29
N GLN A 43 5.81 -2.07 -7.92
CA GLN A 43 5.24 -0.85 -7.38
C GLN A 43 3.76 -1.05 -7.13
N MET A 44 3.27 -0.63 -5.95
CA MET A 44 1.84 -0.63 -5.65
C MET A 44 1.16 0.48 -6.47
N ILE A 45 0.39 0.09 -7.48
CA ILE A 45 -0.35 1.03 -8.34
C ILE A 45 -1.78 1.29 -7.83
N SER A 46 -2.34 0.39 -7.03
CA SER A 46 -3.72 0.51 -6.56
C SER A 46 -3.95 -0.16 -5.21
N LEU A 47 -4.60 0.57 -4.30
CA LEU A 47 -5.22 0.05 -3.09
C LEU A 47 -6.65 0.59 -3.04
N ALA A 48 -7.62 -0.25 -3.41
CA ALA A 48 -9.00 0.17 -3.56
C ALA A 48 -9.96 -0.76 -2.84
N GLY A 49 -11.04 -0.20 -2.29
CA GLY A 49 -12.02 -0.95 -1.53
C GLY A 49 -13.16 -0.08 -1.06
N ARG A 50 -14.24 -0.71 -0.59
CA ARG A 50 -15.39 0.01 -0.05
C ARG A 50 -15.94 -0.74 1.14
N ARG A 51 -15.99 -0.06 2.28
CA ARG A 51 -16.61 -0.60 3.49
C ARG A 51 -18.11 -0.83 3.25
N ASP A 52 -18.58 -1.99 3.66
CA ASP A 52 -19.97 -2.40 3.66
C ASP A 52 -20.33 -3.00 5.03
N GLY A 53 -20.92 -2.18 5.90
CA GLY A 53 -21.19 -2.54 7.29
C GLY A 53 -19.93 -2.88 8.08
N ASP A 54 -19.80 -4.14 8.51
CA ASP A 54 -18.64 -4.69 9.21
C ASP A 54 -17.64 -5.38 8.28
N ARG A 55 -17.84 -5.32 6.95
CA ARG A 55 -16.94 -5.89 5.96
C ARG A 55 -16.22 -4.83 5.17
N LEU A 56 -14.99 -5.15 4.75
CA LEU A 56 -14.20 -4.32 3.85
C LEU A 56 -13.52 -5.22 2.80
N PRO A 57 -14.13 -5.40 1.62
CA PRO A 57 -13.43 -5.93 0.46
C PRO A 57 -12.41 -4.91 -0.05
N VAL A 58 -11.20 -5.37 -0.32
CA VAL A 58 -10.06 -4.60 -0.81
C VAL A 58 -9.40 -5.34 -1.96
N ARG A 59 -9.00 -4.60 -2.99
CA ARG A 59 -8.08 -5.05 -4.02
C ARG A 59 -6.81 -4.24 -3.94
N LEU A 60 -5.70 -4.95 -3.86
CA LEU A 60 -4.35 -4.41 -3.91
C LEU A 60 -3.69 -4.89 -5.20
N VAL A 61 -3.08 -3.99 -5.96
CA VAL A 61 -2.42 -4.29 -7.23
C VAL A 61 -1.01 -3.72 -7.23
N PHE A 62 -0.06 -4.59 -7.56
CA PHE A 62 1.31 -4.22 -7.84
C PHE A 62 1.63 -4.52 -9.31
N GLU A 63 2.44 -3.65 -9.92
CA GLU A 63 2.96 -3.83 -11.27
C GLU A 63 4.48 -3.87 -11.25
N ALA A 64 5.03 -4.74 -12.09
CA ALA A 64 6.44 -4.78 -12.47
C ALA A 64 6.52 -4.79 -14.01
N PRO A 65 7.69 -4.59 -14.64
CA PRO A 65 7.80 -4.43 -16.10
C PRO A 65 7.18 -5.56 -16.94
N SER A 66 7.14 -6.79 -16.42
CA SER A 66 6.68 -7.99 -17.13
C SER A 66 5.61 -8.78 -16.38
N SER A 67 5.08 -8.24 -15.28
CA SER A 67 4.12 -8.98 -14.46
C SER A 67 3.23 -8.09 -13.59
N THR A 68 2.11 -8.66 -13.16
CA THR A 68 1.15 -8.01 -12.26
C THR A 68 0.84 -8.95 -11.09
N LEU A 69 0.87 -8.42 -9.87
CA LEU A 69 0.42 -9.11 -8.68
C LEU A 69 -0.86 -8.45 -8.17
N ARG A 70 -1.92 -9.24 -8.04
CA ARG A 70 -3.22 -8.79 -7.55
C ARG A 70 -3.62 -9.58 -6.32
N LEU A 71 -3.97 -8.89 -5.23
CA LEU A 71 -4.52 -9.47 -4.02
C LEU A 71 -5.98 -9.00 -3.86
N ASP A 72 -6.91 -9.93 -3.73
CA ASP A 72 -8.27 -9.67 -3.27
C ASP A 72 -8.39 -10.10 -1.80
N LEU A 73 -8.69 -9.16 -0.93
CA LEU A 73 -8.73 -9.33 0.52
C LEU A 73 -10.12 -8.96 1.04
N LEU A 74 -10.67 -9.78 1.94
CA LEU A 74 -11.90 -9.48 2.65
C LEU A 74 -11.60 -9.37 4.14
N PHE A 75 -11.80 -8.19 4.70
CA PHE A 75 -11.63 -7.93 6.13
C PHE A 75 -12.97 -7.88 6.85
N ARG A 76 -13.00 -8.41 8.08
CA ARG A 76 -14.03 -8.12 9.07
C ARG A 76 -13.54 -7.05 10.02
N ILE A 77 -14.21 -5.92 10.00
CA ILE A 77 -13.98 -4.77 10.87
C ILE A 77 -14.51 -5.11 12.26
N GLY A 78 -13.64 -4.99 13.24
CA GLY A 78 -13.92 -5.25 14.65
C GLY A 78 -12.73 -4.85 15.51
N VAL A 79 -12.72 -5.29 16.77
CA VAL A 79 -11.59 -5.09 17.68
C VAL A 79 -11.03 -6.47 18.08
N PRO A 80 -9.94 -6.95 17.45
CA PRO A 80 -9.23 -6.35 16.31
C PRO A 80 -9.91 -6.62 14.96
N THR A 81 -9.58 -5.82 13.95
CA THR A 81 -9.92 -6.10 12.55
C THR A 81 -9.10 -7.29 12.07
N ARG A 82 -9.71 -8.18 11.27
CA ARG A 82 -9.08 -9.44 10.82
C ARG A 82 -9.33 -9.67 9.34
N LEU A 83 -8.36 -10.31 8.68
CA LEU A 83 -8.56 -10.88 7.34
C LEU A 83 -9.45 -12.12 7.47
N GLU A 84 -10.64 -12.12 6.87
CA GLU A 84 -11.53 -13.29 6.82
C GLU A 84 -11.09 -14.26 5.72
N SER A 85 -10.74 -13.72 4.55
CA SER A 85 -10.26 -14.47 3.41
C SER A 85 -9.41 -13.58 2.51
N GLY A 86 -8.43 -14.18 1.83
CA GLY A 86 -7.69 -13.49 0.79
C GLY A 86 -7.17 -14.45 -0.26
N GLN A 87 -7.08 -13.98 -1.48
CA GLN A 87 -6.51 -14.70 -2.62
C GLN A 87 -5.56 -13.76 -3.36
N TYR A 88 -4.50 -14.32 -3.92
CA TYR A 88 -3.64 -13.62 -4.85
C TYR A 88 -3.66 -14.30 -6.22
N ARG A 89 -3.40 -13.49 -7.23
CA ARG A 89 -3.10 -13.92 -8.60
C ARG A 89 -1.91 -13.11 -9.08
N TRP A 90 -0.87 -13.82 -9.48
CA TRP A 90 0.30 -13.27 -10.12
C TRP A 90 0.28 -13.69 -11.59
N GLU A 91 0.45 -12.73 -12.48
CA GLU A 91 0.40 -12.91 -13.93
C GLU A 91 1.73 -12.41 -14.50
N GLY A 92 2.61 -13.35 -14.86
CA GLY A 92 3.83 -13.08 -15.62
C GLY A 92 3.60 -13.28 -17.13
N GLN A 93 4.70 -13.25 -17.90
CA GLN A 93 4.64 -13.46 -19.35
C GLN A 93 4.17 -14.87 -19.73
N ASP A 94 4.69 -15.90 -19.07
CA ASP A 94 4.44 -17.31 -19.42
C ASP A 94 3.78 -18.12 -18.30
N GLU A 95 3.58 -17.51 -17.14
CA GLU A 95 3.15 -18.21 -15.94
C GLU A 95 2.10 -17.41 -15.18
N VAL A 96 1.12 -18.14 -14.64
CA VAL A 96 0.12 -17.61 -13.72
C VAL A 96 0.22 -18.40 -12.42
N LEU A 97 0.45 -17.69 -11.32
CA LEU A 97 0.48 -18.26 -9.97
C LEU A 97 -0.72 -17.74 -9.18
N GLU A 98 -1.41 -18.64 -8.49
CA GLU A 98 -2.59 -18.31 -7.71
C GLU A 98 -2.55 -19.03 -6.36
N GLY A 99 -3.06 -18.38 -5.33
CA GLY A 99 -3.10 -19.00 -4.02
C GLY A 99 -3.75 -18.13 -2.95
N ARG A 100 -3.72 -18.64 -1.73
CA ARG A 100 -4.33 -17.97 -0.57
C ARG A 100 -3.41 -16.91 0.02
N VAL A 101 -4.03 -15.93 0.66
CA VAL A 101 -3.34 -14.92 1.47
C VAL A 101 -3.65 -15.17 2.95
N ARG A 102 -2.61 -15.14 3.79
CA ARG A 102 -2.72 -15.14 5.25
C ARG A 102 -2.25 -13.81 5.79
N ALA A 103 -2.96 -13.23 6.76
CA ALA A 103 -2.47 -12.05 7.48
C ALA A 103 -1.61 -12.47 8.67
N SER A 104 -0.40 -11.93 8.76
CA SER A 104 0.43 -11.96 9.97
C SER A 104 0.06 -10.81 10.91
N SER A 105 -0.27 -9.65 10.34
CA SER A 105 -0.80 -8.50 11.08
C SER A 105 -1.76 -7.70 10.21
N VAL A 106 -2.68 -6.97 10.85
CA VAL A 106 -3.61 -6.05 10.18
C VAL A 106 -3.69 -4.77 10.98
N THR A 107 -3.45 -3.64 10.31
CA THR A 107 -3.69 -2.29 10.83
C THR A 107 -4.88 -1.71 10.11
N PHE A 108 -5.87 -1.21 10.86
CA PHE A 108 -7.06 -0.59 10.31
C PHE A 108 -7.37 0.69 11.07
N LEU A 109 -7.49 1.82 10.36
CA LEU A 109 -7.80 3.12 10.94
C LEU A 109 -9.00 3.77 10.22
N GLY A 110 -10.03 4.15 10.97
CA GLY A 110 -11.14 4.99 10.47
C GLY A 110 -12.32 4.23 9.85
N GLY A 111 -12.94 4.82 8.82
CA GLY A 111 -14.03 4.22 8.03
C GLY A 111 -15.46 4.51 8.49
N GLN A 112 -15.71 5.55 9.30
CA GLN A 112 -17.07 6.00 9.64
C GLN A 112 -17.54 7.19 8.78
N SER A 113 -16.62 8.07 8.37
CA SER A 113 -16.93 9.29 7.61
C SER A 113 -16.06 9.45 6.35
N ASP A 114 -14.79 9.04 6.44
CA ASP A 114 -13.80 9.09 5.36
C ASP A 114 -13.37 7.69 4.90
N ASN A 115 -12.55 7.64 3.84
CA ASN A 115 -11.91 6.40 3.41
C ASN A 115 -11.07 5.81 4.56
N PRO A 116 -11.15 4.49 4.81
CA PRO A 116 -10.32 3.87 5.83
C PRO A 116 -8.86 3.81 5.38
N ASN A 117 -7.94 3.76 6.34
CA ASN A 117 -6.56 3.35 6.07
C ASN A 117 -6.37 1.88 6.45
N LEU A 118 -5.58 1.18 5.64
CA LEU A 118 -5.24 -0.22 5.82
C LEU A 118 -3.72 -0.38 5.75
N GLY A 119 -3.18 -1.23 6.61
CA GLY A 119 -1.80 -1.69 6.56
C GLY A 119 -1.67 -3.08 7.15
N GLY A 120 -0.45 -3.62 7.19
CA GLY A 120 -0.16 -4.91 7.81
C GLY A 120 0.84 -5.73 7.02
N VAL A 121 0.97 -7.00 7.42
CA VAL A 121 1.88 -7.96 6.82
C VAL A 121 1.07 -9.16 6.35
N PHE A 122 1.19 -9.48 5.06
CA PHE A 122 0.40 -10.49 4.38
C PHE A 122 1.30 -11.51 3.70
N GLN A 123 1.05 -12.79 3.90
CA GLN A 123 1.83 -13.88 3.32
C GLN A 123 1.05 -14.51 2.16
N LEU A 124 1.70 -14.61 1.02
CA LEU A 124 1.21 -15.37 -0.13
C LEU A 124 1.61 -16.83 0.07
N LEU A 125 0.64 -17.73 -0.02
CA LEU A 125 0.84 -19.14 0.26
C LEU A 125 0.97 -19.95 -1.04
N SER A 126 1.81 -20.97 -1.02
CA SER A 126 1.84 -22.03 -2.02
C SER A 126 0.56 -22.88 -1.95
N ALA A 127 0.39 -23.79 -2.92
CA ALA A 127 -0.69 -24.79 -2.89
C ALA A 127 -0.61 -25.72 -1.65
N SER A 128 0.60 -26.00 -1.14
CA SER A 128 0.81 -26.76 0.10
C SER A 128 0.50 -25.97 1.37
N GLY A 129 0.33 -24.65 1.27
CA GLY A 129 0.05 -23.76 2.40
C GLY A 129 1.28 -23.13 3.04
N ASP A 130 2.45 -23.32 2.44
CA ASP A 130 3.71 -22.72 2.89
C ASP A 130 3.81 -21.27 2.43
N PRO A 131 4.29 -20.33 3.26
CA PRO A 131 4.46 -18.94 2.86
C PRO A 131 5.65 -18.80 1.90
N ILE A 132 5.40 -18.27 0.70
CA ILE A 132 6.42 -18.08 -0.35
C ILE A 132 6.82 -16.60 -0.52
N TYR A 133 5.87 -15.69 -0.31
CA TYR A 133 6.13 -14.26 -0.32
C TYR A 133 5.52 -13.56 0.89
N GLN A 134 6.12 -12.46 1.30
CA GLN A 134 5.60 -11.55 2.31
C GLN A 134 5.40 -10.15 1.72
N VAL A 135 4.17 -9.65 1.77
CA VAL A 135 3.81 -8.30 1.39
C VAL A 135 3.67 -7.46 2.65
N THR A 136 4.49 -6.43 2.79
CA THR A 136 4.36 -5.43 3.85
C THR A 136 3.65 -4.21 3.28
N LEU A 137 2.43 -3.95 3.76
CA LEU A 137 1.64 -2.80 3.38
C LEU A 137 1.77 -1.70 4.45
N PRO A 138 2.43 -0.57 4.16
CA PRO A 138 2.39 0.60 5.04
C PRO A 138 0.95 1.08 5.19
N THR A 139 0.65 1.75 6.29
CA THR A 139 -0.71 2.23 6.55
C THR A 139 -1.11 3.28 5.51
N SER A 140 -1.95 2.87 4.57
CA SER A 140 -2.27 3.61 3.36
C SER A 140 -3.78 3.76 3.18
N GLU A 141 -4.21 4.86 2.57
CA GLU A 141 -5.62 5.14 2.32
C GLU A 141 -6.20 4.14 1.31
N VAL A 142 -7.32 3.51 1.67
CA VAL A 142 -8.09 2.65 0.77
C VAL A 142 -9.00 3.52 -0.07
N LYS A 143 -8.63 3.75 -1.33
CA LYS A 143 -9.42 4.57 -2.26
C LYS A 143 -10.72 3.87 -2.63
N ARG A 144 -11.76 4.64 -2.96
CA ARG A 144 -12.97 4.06 -3.54
C ARG A 144 -12.64 3.49 -4.93
N PRO A 145 -13.20 2.33 -5.31
CA PRO A 145 -13.06 1.82 -6.67
C PRO A 145 -13.59 2.87 -7.65
N GLU A 146 -12.85 3.15 -8.71
CA GLU A 146 -13.36 3.96 -9.82
C GLU A 146 -14.54 3.20 -10.44
N ILE A 147 -15.75 3.71 -10.25
CA ILE A 147 -16.91 3.25 -11.00
C ILE A 147 -16.67 3.73 -12.42
N GLY A 148 -16.51 2.80 -13.37
CA GLY A 148 -16.21 3.11 -14.76
C GLY A 148 -17.04 4.27 -15.27
N THR A 149 -16.39 5.40 -15.53
CA THR A 149 -16.96 6.46 -16.36
C THR A 149 -17.29 5.82 -17.71
N PRO A 150 -18.52 5.98 -18.24
CA PRO A 150 -18.79 5.61 -19.62
C PRO A 150 -17.76 6.32 -20.49
N ARG A 151 -16.91 5.55 -21.17
CA ARG A 151 -16.05 6.09 -22.21
C ARG A 151 -16.98 6.65 -23.27
N VAL A 152 -17.21 7.96 -23.25
CA VAL A 152 -17.89 8.67 -24.33
C VAL A 152 -16.96 8.54 -25.53
N VAL A 153 -17.25 7.57 -26.38
CA VAL A 153 -16.62 7.44 -27.70
C VAL A 153 -17.18 8.62 -28.52
N PRO A 154 -16.33 9.54 -29.02
CA PRO A 154 -16.80 10.57 -29.93
C PRO A 154 -17.36 9.87 -31.17
N ALA A 155 -18.61 10.16 -31.52
CA ALA A 155 -19.15 9.81 -32.82
C ALA A 155 -18.34 10.59 -33.89
N HIS A 156 -17.68 9.86 -34.77
CA HIS A 156 -17.18 10.39 -36.04
C HIS A 156 -18.31 10.39 -37.08
#